data_AF-A0A2W4SD34-F1
#
_entry.id   AF-A0A2W4SD34-F1
#
_cell.length_a   1.000
_cell.length_b   1.000
_cell.length_c   1.000
_cell.angle_alpha   90.00
_cell.angle_beta   90.00
_cell.angle_gamma   90.00
#
_symmetry.space_group_name_H-M   'P 1'
#
loop_
_entity.id
_entity.type
_entity.pdbx_description
1 polymer ?
#
loop_
_entity_poly.entity_id
_entity_poly.type
_entity_poly.pdbx_seq_one_letter_code
_entity_poly.pdbx_strand_id
1 'polypeptide(L)'
;MFAPLRAHLDACGISHACLDKAETTLLVVEDFGTRGLTGKTDARDNDNFRNFWRRHGRSGKGGASGGRWGLGKLVYSSSSEVRAFFGLTARAGDTGPLLMGQAVLRNHEIGSNHHPAHGFWFTDYGTTEHLQLPVTDAATIDEFRALTKVTRQVQPGLSIAVPYLKAQITETKLIEAVLRNYYFPILSGKLVVEVGNVLIDHQTFHAVAAQHAKTQTGQTIALAFVEQVSKALTQAPAIVAASAPGAKGIVDTMFSKDQMDEMKTTFREGKLLRVRLPVMLKRRNGGDCASYIDLFLHSLAEGEKPFALFARGSITVPGEARYFSGIQALGAMVASQKDIVEFLGDAENPAHTNWIASAEKLEERWASVGVVARIRHALRELHLLVAEQVARKDENALIDLFSLVDPSRSNKGPKKRSPKPAIDVVPKEKAISIKPRAGGFDLVAGPGAAKWTFPRKIRIRVAYDTMVGDPFNAHHRFDFDLTKGDIEIETTNADCQAQNEKVLIATVNGPDFVVSGLGFDTNRDLVIDARAA
;
A
#
# COMPACT_ATOMS: atom_id res chain seq x y z
N MET A 1 17.52 -21.93 -22.13
CA MET A 1 17.62 -21.04 -20.94
C MET A 1 17.10 -21.69 -19.65
N PHE A 2 15.86 -22.22 -19.60
CA PHE A 2 15.25 -22.69 -18.34
C PHE A 2 15.48 -24.15 -17.94
N ALA A 3 16.18 -24.96 -18.75
CA ALA A 3 16.39 -26.38 -18.44
C ALA A 3 17.02 -26.63 -17.05
N PRO A 4 18.05 -25.87 -16.60
CA PRO A 4 18.61 -26.05 -15.26
C PRO A 4 17.62 -25.70 -14.14
N LEU A 5 16.61 -24.86 -14.40
CA LEU A 5 15.65 -24.39 -13.40
C LEU A 5 14.65 -25.49 -12.99
N ARG A 6 14.43 -26.52 -13.81
CA ARG A 6 13.41 -27.57 -13.56
C ARG A 6 13.59 -28.27 -12.22
N ALA A 7 14.80 -28.74 -11.93
CA ALA A 7 15.09 -29.44 -10.68
C ALA A 7 14.84 -28.56 -9.44
N HIS A 8 15.10 -27.25 -9.56
CA HIS A 8 14.81 -26.28 -8.49
C HIS A 8 13.31 -26.03 -8.32
N LEU A 9 12.55 -25.97 -9.41
CA LEU A 9 11.09 -25.83 -9.36
C LEU A 9 10.44 -27.05 -8.71
N ASP A 10 10.89 -28.26 -9.09
CA ASP A 10 10.43 -29.53 -8.50
C ASP A 10 10.71 -29.59 -7.00
N ALA A 11 11.95 -29.31 -6.58
CA ALA A 11 12.33 -29.26 -5.17
C ALA A 11 11.51 -28.20 -4.39
N CYS A 12 11.08 -27.15 -5.07
CA CYS A 12 10.22 -26.11 -4.52
C CYS A 12 8.72 -26.38 -4.68
N GLY A 13 8.28 -27.55 -5.18
CA GLY A 13 6.87 -27.86 -5.40
C GLY A 13 6.15 -26.88 -6.33
N ILE A 14 6.86 -26.31 -7.30
CA ILE A 14 6.31 -25.41 -8.32
C ILE A 14 6.23 -26.19 -9.62
N SER A 15 5.04 -26.22 -10.23
CA SER A 15 4.87 -26.86 -11.53
C SER A 15 5.70 -26.16 -12.60
N HIS A 16 6.46 -26.95 -13.37
CA HIS A 16 7.21 -26.48 -14.53
C HIS A 16 6.59 -26.93 -15.87
N ALA A 17 5.36 -27.46 -15.85
CA ALA A 17 4.65 -27.90 -17.06
C ALA A 17 4.50 -26.79 -18.12
N CYS A 18 4.54 -25.52 -17.71
CA CYS A 18 4.52 -24.40 -18.63
C CYS A 18 5.79 -24.29 -19.49
N LEU A 19 6.92 -24.87 -19.06
CA LEU A 19 8.16 -24.92 -19.83
C LEU A 19 8.07 -25.83 -21.06
N ASP A 20 7.10 -26.75 -21.10
CA ASP A 20 6.88 -27.70 -22.19
C ASP A 20 5.87 -27.20 -23.24
N LYS A 21 5.31 -25.99 -23.03
CA LYS A 21 4.40 -25.37 -24.00
C LYS A 21 5.18 -24.85 -25.20
N ALA A 22 4.62 -25.03 -26.40
CA ALA A 22 5.18 -24.49 -27.64
C ALA A 22 5.18 -22.95 -27.66
N GLU A 23 4.22 -22.32 -26.98
CA GLU A 23 4.07 -20.88 -26.88
C GLU A 23 3.96 -20.44 -25.42
N THR A 24 4.42 -19.22 -25.14
CA THR A 24 4.35 -18.62 -23.80
C THR A 24 4.03 -17.14 -23.88
N THR A 25 3.31 -16.64 -22.88
CA THR A 25 3.05 -15.21 -22.71
C THR A 25 4.17 -14.59 -21.87
N LEU A 26 4.72 -13.49 -22.38
CA LEU A 26 5.71 -12.65 -21.71
C LEU A 26 5.05 -11.33 -21.33
N LEU A 27 5.34 -10.81 -20.14
CA LEU A 27 5.10 -9.40 -19.82
C LEU A 27 6.41 -8.64 -19.96
N VAL A 28 6.40 -7.59 -20.77
CA VAL A 28 7.52 -6.63 -20.89
C VAL A 28 7.12 -5.33 -20.23
N VAL A 29 7.99 -4.80 -19.37
CA VAL A 29 7.81 -3.50 -18.70
C VAL A 29 9.04 -2.66 -18.96
N GLU A 30 8.86 -1.49 -19.59
CA GLU A 30 9.96 -0.57 -19.89
C GLU A 30 9.72 0.78 -19.23
N ASP A 31 10.70 1.29 -18.46
CA ASP A 31 10.63 2.64 -17.88
C ASP A 31 11.57 3.62 -18.61
N PHE A 32 11.01 4.71 -19.13
CA PHE A 32 11.78 5.73 -19.86
C PHE A 32 11.95 6.99 -19.03
N GLY A 33 12.93 7.83 -19.39
CA GLY A 33 13.24 9.06 -18.65
C GLY A 33 13.88 8.81 -17.28
N THR A 34 14.48 7.64 -17.07
CA THR A 34 15.19 7.27 -15.84
C THR A 34 16.69 7.15 -16.09
N ARG A 35 17.47 6.75 -15.07
CA ARG A 35 18.95 6.66 -15.16
C ARG A 35 19.47 5.26 -15.48
N GLY A 36 18.59 4.26 -15.51
CA GLY A 36 18.97 2.85 -15.46
C GLY A 36 19.54 2.41 -14.11
N LEU A 37 20.00 1.17 -14.03
CA LEU A 37 20.58 0.60 -12.82
C LEU A 37 22.07 0.97 -12.70
N THR A 38 22.35 2.22 -12.32
CA THR A 38 23.72 2.73 -12.07
C THR A 38 24.41 2.00 -10.92
N GLY A 39 25.75 2.05 -10.90
CA GLY A 39 26.57 1.43 -9.86
C GLY A 39 27.54 0.38 -10.38
N LYS A 40 28.38 -0.14 -9.49
CA LYS A 40 29.36 -1.19 -9.78
C LYS A 40 28.66 -2.54 -9.99
N THR A 41 29.10 -3.27 -11.00
CA THR A 41 28.60 -4.62 -11.32
C THR A 41 29.44 -5.69 -10.64
N ASP A 42 30.71 -5.44 -10.41
CA ASP A 42 31.74 -6.38 -9.93
C ASP A 42 32.14 -6.18 -8.47
N ALA A 43 31.65 -5.11 -7.82
CA ALA A 43 31.93 -4.81 -6.42
C ALA A 43 30.67 -4.40 -5.65
N ARG A 44 30.74 -4.44 -4.32
CA ARG A 44 29.67 -3.94 -3.45
C ARG A 44 29.70 -2.42 -3.37
N ASP A 45 28.58 -1.80 -3.74
CA ASP A 45 28.28 -0.40 -3.46
C ASP A 45 26.85 -0.24 -2.90
N ASN A 46 26.38 1.00 -2.77
CA ASN A 46 25.01 1.28 -2.33
C ASN A 46 24.13 1.84 -3.45
N ASP A 47 24.50 1.63 -4.71
CA ASP A 47 23.82 2.20 -5.87
C ASP A 47 22.80 1.22 -6.48
N ASN A 48 22.11 1.65 -7.54
CA ASN A 48 20.91 1.05 -8.09
C ASN A 48 21.08 -0.39 -8.58
N PHE A 49 22.22 -0.75 -9.17
CA PHE A 49 22.49 -2.10 -9.68
C PHE A 49 22.45 -3.13 -8.55
N ARG A 50 23.29 -2.95 -7.53
CA ARG A 50 23.31 -3.81 -6.34
C ARG A 50 21.97 -3.73 -5.60
N ASN A 51 21.41 -2.53 -5.45
CA ASN A 51 20.13 -2.34 -4.79
C ASN A 51 19.00 -3.09 -5.49
N PHE A 52 19.02 -3.26 -6.81
CA PHE A 52 18.00 -4.00 -7.56
C PHE A 52 18.23 -5.51 -7.48
N TRP A 53 19.39 -6.00 -7.91
CA TRP A 53 19.64 -7.43 -8.09
C TRP A 53 19.99 -8.19 -6.80
N ARG A 54 20.70 -7.55 -5.87
CA ARG A 54 21.40 -8.25 -4.78
C ARG A 54 20.89 -7.89 -3.38
N ARG A 55 20.16 -6.78 -3.23
CA ARG A 55 19.53 -6.40 -1.95
C ARG A 55 18.09 -6.90 -1.88
N HIS A 56 17.87 -7.81 -0.94
CA HIS A 56 16.57 -8.37 -0.58
C HIS A 56 16.22 -7.95 0.86
N GLY A 57 14.94 -7.68 1.14
CA GLY A 57 14.46 -7.28 2.47
C GLY A 57 14.90 -5.90 3.00
N ARG A 58 15.91 -5.25 2.40
CA ARG A 58 16.39 -3.92 2.79
C ARG A 58 16.50 -2.99 1.58
N SER A 59 15.72 -1.92 1.57
CA SER A 59 15.83 -0.84 0.58
C SER A 59 16.89 0.17 1.02
N GLY A 60 17.93 0.37 0.19
CA GLY A 60 18.86 1.50 0.32
C GLY A 60 18.30 2.82 -0.24
N LYS A 61 17.09 2.83 -0.81
CA LYS A 61 16.49 4.02 -1.42
C LYS A 61 15.93 4.95 -0.32
N GLY A 62 16.63 6.05 -0.05
CA GLY A 62 16.16 7.20 0.74
C GLY A 62 15.75 8.38 -0.14
N GLY A 63 15.32 9.49 0.48
CA GLY A 63 15.00 10.73 -0.22
C GLY A 63 13.59 10.78 -0.85
N ALA A 64 13.41 11.63 -1.85
CA ALA A 64 12.12 11.91 -2.49
C ALA A 64 11.66 10.86 -3.54
N SER A 65 12.39 9.75 -3.67
CA SER A 65 12.11 8.73 -4.69
C SER A 65 10.79 7.97 -4.43
N GLY A 66 10.12 7.55 -5.50
CA GLY A 66 8.83 6.85 -5.41
C GLY A 66 8.91 5.45 -4.79
N GLY A 67 9.87 4.62 -5.21
CA GLY A 67 10.04 3.26 -4.67
C GLY A 67 10.98 3.21 -3.47
N ARG A 68 10.45 2.90 -2.26
CA ARG A 68 11.22 2.98 -0.98
C ARG A 68 11.33 1.68 -0.20
N TRP A 69 10.60 0.62 -0.58
CA TRP A 69 10.45 -0.59 0.25
C TRP A 69 11.10 -1.85 -0.32
N GLY A 70 11.56 -1.85 -1.57
CA GLY A 70 12.21 -3.03 -2.19
C GLY A 70 11.26 -4.20 -2.48
N LEU A 71 10.07 -4.22 -1.87
CA LEU A 71 8.99 -5.19 -2.07
C LEU A 71 8.42 -5.17 -3.49
N GLY A 72 8.44 -4.01 -4.16
CA GLY A 72 8.01 -3.88 -5.55
C GLY A 72 8.78 -4.75 -6.55
N LYS A 73 9.95 -5.32 -6.20
CA LYS A 73 10.67 -6.22 -7.11
C LYS A 73 10.14 -7.65 -7.10
N LEU A 74 9.59 -8.08 -5.97
CA LEU A 74 9.03 -9.43 -5.82
C LEU A 74 7.80 -9.63 -6.72
N VAL A 75 7.17 -8.55 -7.17
CA VAL A 75 6.03 -8.61 -8.09
C VAL A 75 6.44 -9.24 -9.43
N TYR A 76 7.68 -9.05 -9.89
CA TYR A 76 8.14 -9.60 -11.16
C TYR A 76 8.21 -11.12 -11.12
N SER A 77 8.95 -11.67 -10.15
CA SER A 77 9.00 -13.13 -9.94
C SER A 77 7.63 -13.68 -9.58
N SER A 78 6.84 -12.99 -8.75
CA SER A 78 5.52 -13.48 -8.34
C SER A 78 4.49 -13.50 -9.49
N SER A 79 4.73 -12.75 -10.57
CA SER A 79 3.88 -12.71 -11.77
C SER A 79 4.21 -13.82 -12.76
N SER A 80 5.35 -14.49 -12.62
CA SER A 80 5.76 -15.64 -13.43
C SER A 80 5.31 -16.95 -12.79
N GLU A 81 4.86 -17.92 -13.60
CA GLU A 81 4.58 -19.29 -13.16
C GLU A 81 5.85 -20.00 -12.66
N VAL A 82 7.01 -19.69 -13.25
CA VAL A 82 8.32 -20.27 -12.88
C VAL A 82 9.15 -19.36 -11.98
N ARG A 83 8.55 -18.28 -11.48
CA ARG A 83 9.16 -17.30 -10.58
C ARG A 83 10.44 -16.64 -11.09
N ALA A 84 10.58 -16.52 -12.41
CA ALA A 84 11.75 -15.92 -13.04
C ALA A 84 11.41 -14.56 -13.68
N PHE A 85 12.43 -13.71 -13.84
CA PHE A 85 12.38 -12.50 -14.66
C PHE A 85 13.79 -12.11 -15.12
N PHE A 86 13.86 -11.30 -16.17
CA PHE A 86 15.09 -10.75 -16.73
C PHE A 86 15.03 -9.24 -16.72
N GLY A 87 16.18 -8.60 -16.59
CA GLY A 87 16.32 -7.15 -16.65
C GLY A 87 17.45 -6.75 -17.58
N LEU A 88 17.11 -5.94 -18.57
CA LEU A 88 18.04 -5.24 -19.45
C LEU A 88 18.08 -3.78 -19.03
N THR A 89 19.25 -3.28 -18.66
CA THR A 89 19.40 -1.87 -18.29
C THR A 89 20.36 -1.15 -19.23
N ALA A 90 19.94 0.01 -19.72
CA ALA A 90 20.83 1.00 -20.31
C ALA A 90 21.10 2.06 -19.24
N ARG A 91 22.37 2.35 -18.95
CA ARG A 91 22.75 3.23 -17.83
C ARG A 91 23.20 4.57 -18.36
N ALA A 92 22.78 5.65 -17.71
CA ALA A 92 23.22 6.99 -18.06
C ALA A 92 24.75 7.10 -17.86
N GLY A 93 25.48 7.38 -18.94
CA GLY A 93 26.94 7.56 -18.92
C GLY A 93 27.76 6.30 -19.27
N ASP A 94 27.12 5.16 -19.54
CA ASP A 94 27.81 3.94 -19.97
C ASP A 94 27.69 3.67 -21.47
N THR A 95 28.59 2.82 -21.97
CA THR A 95 28.74 2.52 -23.40
C THR A 95 27.84 1.39 -23.90
N GLY A 96 27.25 0.58 -23.01
CA GLY A 96 26.46 -0.59 -23.43
C GLY A 96 25.44 -1.07 -22.40
N PRO A 97 24.42 -1.82 -22.85
CA PRO A 97 23.41 -2.38 -21.98
C PRO A 97 23.95 -3.55 -21.15
N LEU A 98 23.34 -3.77 -19.99
CA LEU A 98 23.64 -4.90 -19.11
C LEU A 98 22.41 -5.78 -18.97
N LEU A 99 22.55 -7.09 -19.20
CA LEU A 99 21.48 -8.06 -19.09
C LEU A 99 21.73 -9.03 -17.93
N MET A 100 20.72 -9.27 -17.10
CA MET A 100 20.80 -10.26 -16.02
C MET A 100 19.42 -10.86 -15.76
N GLY A 101 19.37 -12.10 -15.25
CA GLY A 101 18.14 -12.76 -14.85
C GLY A 101 18.16 -13.19 -13.39
N GLN A 102 16.97 -13.35 -12.81
CA GLN A 102 16.79 -13.87 -11.47
C GLN A 102 15.57 -14.77 -11.38
N ALA A 103 15.69 -15.85 -10.62
CA ALA A 103 14.57 -16.65 -10.12
C ALA A 103 14.47 -16.48 -8.60
N VAL A 104 13.25 -16.35 -8.08
CA VAL A 104 12.97 -16.21 -6.65
C VAL A 104 12.09 -17.36 -6.19
N LEU A 105 12.71 -18.36 -5.59
CA LEU A 105 12.09 -19.58 -5.08
C LEU A 105 12.05 -19.54 -3.53
N ARG A 106 11.98 -20.71 -2.90
CA ARG A 106 12.25 -20.91 -1.48
C ARG A 106 13.65 -21.50 -1.31
N ASN A 107 14.22 -21.43 -0.11
CA ASN A 107 15.38 -22.26 0.22
C ASN A 107 14.97 -23.73 0.03
N HIS A 108 15.81 -24.51 -0.62
CA HIS A 108 15.50 -25.90 -0.96
C HIS A 108 16.78 -26.72 -1.16
N GLU A 109 16.62 -28.02 -1.29
CA GLU A 109 17.70 -28.98 -1.46
C GLU A 109 17.53 -29.76 -2.76
N ILE A 110 18.66 -30.02 -3.43
CA ILE A 110 18.74 -30.94 -4.56
C ILE A 110 19.90 -31.89 -4.28
N GLY A 111 19.57 -33.15 -4.00
CA GLY A 111 20.55 -34.10 -3.47
C GLY A 111 21.07 -33.62 -2.11
N SER A 112 22.38 -33.50 -1.96
CA SER A 112 23.05 -32.99 -0.74
C SER A 112 23.32 -31.49 -0.75
N ASN A 113 22.91 -30.77 -1.79
CA ASN A 113 23.25 -29.35 -1.94
C ASN A 113 22.10 -28.47 -1.48
N HIS A 114 22.37 -27.58 -0.53
CA HIS A 114 21.44 -26.52 -0.13
C HIS A 114 21.54 -25.35 -1.11
N HIS A 115 20.38 -24.91 -1.61
CA HIS A 115 20.26 -23.79 -2.52
C HIS A 115 19.49 -22.64 -1.87
N PRO A 116 20.02 -21.39 -1.94
CA PRO A 116 19.29 -20.23 -1.47
C PRO A 116 18.08 -19.93 -2.35
N ALA A 117 17.13 -19.17 -1.81
CA ALA A 117 15.91 -18.76 -2.52
C ALA A 117 16.16 -18.00 -3.83
N HIS A 118 17.28 -17.28 -3.96
CA HIS A 118 17.58 -16.44 -5.11
C HIS A 118 18.60 -17.12 -6.02
N GLY A 119 18.18 -17.45 -7.25
CA GLY A 119 19.05 -17.91 -8.33
C GLY A 119 19.26 -16.81 -9.38
N PHE A 120 20.42 -16.79 -10.03
CA PHE A 120 20.74 -15.79 -11.06
C PHE A 120 21.03 -16.45 -12.40
N TRP A 121 20.67 -15.77 -13.48
CA TRP A 121 21.18 -16.03 -14.83
C TRP A 121 22.11 -14.89 -15.21
N PHE A 122 23.37 -15.22 -15.48
CA PHE A 122 24.49 -14.29 -15.54
C PHE A 122 25.62 -14.88 -16.40
N THR A 123 26.64 -14.08 -16.75
CA THR A 123 27.71 -14.55 -17.65
C THR A 123 28.85 -15.26 -16.93
N ASP A 124 29.35 -14.67 -15.84
CA ASP A 124 30.51 -15.17 -15.10
C ASP A 124 30.54 -14.59 -13.68
N TYR A 125 31.45 -15.06 -12.85
CA TYR A 125 31.74 -14.51 -11.53
C TYR A 125 32.87 -13.49 -11.58
N GLY A 126 32.69 -12.36 -10.89
CA GLY A 126 33.74 -11.37 -10.68
C GLY A 126 34.94 -11.96 -9.92
N THR A 127 36.13 -11.47 -10.23
CA THR A 127 37.40 -11.99 -9.69
C THR A 127 37.65 -11.58 -8.24
N THR A 128 37.14 -10.42 -7.79
CA THR A 128 37.42 -9.90 -6.45
C THR A 128 36.44 -10.36 -5.39
N GLU A 129 35.13 -10.33 -5.71
CA GLU A 129 34.07 -10.59 -4.73
C GLU A 129 33.19 -11.80 -5.09
N HIS A 130 33.52 -12.53 -6.15
CA HIS A 130 32.72 -13.65 -6.68
C HIS A 130 31.24 -13.28 -6.85
N LEU A 131 30.99 -12.09 -7.38
CA LEU A 131 29.65 -11.59 -7.68
C LEU A 131 29.24 -11.98 -9.10
N GLN A 132 27.97 -12.32 -9.29
CA GLN A 132 27.43 -12.66 -10.61
C GLN A 132 27.45 -11.42 -11.52
N LEU A 133 28.18 -11.48 -12.62
CA LEU A 133 28.33 -10.39 -13.58
C LEU A 133 27.22 -10.42 -14.64
N PRO A 134 26.67 -9.25 -15.02
CA PRO A 134 25.68 -9.20 -16.09
C PRO A 134 26.29 -9.64 -17.43
N VAL A 135 25.45 -10.19 -18.30
CA VAL A 135 25.76 -10.44 -19.70
C VAL A 135 25.93 -9.10 -20.41
N THR A 136 27.05 -8.94 -21.12
CA THR A 136 27.40 -7.78 -21.96
C THR A 136 27.61 -8.15 -23.42
N ASP A 137 27.54 -9.44 -23.75
CA ASP A 137 27.68 -9.95 -25.12
C ASP A 137 26.54 -9.42 -26.01
N ALA A 138 26.93 -8.75 -27.10
CA ALA A 138 25.98 -8.07 -27.98
C ALA A 138 25.04 -9.06 -28.67
N ALA A 139 25.54 -10.20 -29.13
CA ALA A 139 24.73 -11.20 -29.81
C ALA A 139 23.64 -11.77 -28.88
N THR A 140 23.99 -12.09 -27.64
CA THR A 140 23.04 -12.55 -26.62
C THR A 140 21.99 -11.48 -26.28
N ILE A 141 22.40 -10.21 -26.20
CA ILE A 141 21.49 -9.09 -25.92
C ILE A 141 20.54 -8.85 -27.10
N ASP A 142 21.03 -8.96 -28.33
CA ASP A 142 20.21 -8.81 -29.54
C ASP A 142 19.20 -9.96 -29.67
N GLU A 143 19.61 -11.20 -29.38
CA GLU A 143 18.70 -12.34 -29.30
C GLU A 143 17.62 -12.11 -28.22
N PHE A 144 18.01 -11.65 -27.04
CA PHE A 144 17.08 -11.31 -25.96
C PHE A 144 16.08 -10.24 -26.40
N ARG A 145 16.53 -9.17 -27.06
CA ARG A 145 15.66 -8.11 -27.59
C ARG A 145 14.71 -8.64 -28.65
N ALA A 146 15.20 -9.46 -29.58
CA ALA A 146 14.39 -10.05 -30.64
C ALA A 146 13.29 -10.98 -30.09
N LEU A 147 13.61 -11.75 -29.04
CA LEU A 147 12.68 -12.65 -28.36
C LEU A 147 11.65 -11.88 -27.54
N THR A 148 12.08 -10.88 -26.78
CA THR A 148 11.22 -10.15 -25.84
C THR A 148 10.47 -8.99 -26.49
N LYS A 149 10.87 -8.53 -27.68
CA LYS A 149 10.35 -7.30 -28.32
C LYS A 149 10.58 -6.03 -27.48
N VAL A 150 11.60 -6.05 -26.61
CA VAL A 150 12.08 -4.85 -25.91
C VAL A 150 12.42 -3.76 -26.94
N THR A 151 11.81 -2.58 -26.77
CA THR A 151 11.93 -1.47 -27.72
C THR A 151 13.10 -0.55 -27.39
N ARG A 152 13.52 -0.49 -26.11
CA ARG A 152 14.64 0.33 -25.66
C ARG A 152 15.91 0.04 -26.46
N GLN A 153 16.48 1.10 -27.02
CA GLN A 153 17.77 1.04 -27.69
C GLN A 153 18.88 1.53 -26.74
N VAL A 154 19.13 2.84 -26.76
CA VAL A 154 20.21 3.49 -26.00
C VAL A 154 19.68 4.37 -24.86
N GLN A 155 18.37 4.58 -24.79
CA GLN A 155 17.75 5.45 -23.79
C GLN A 155 17.96 4.87 -22.38
N PRO A 156 18.57 5.63 -21.46
CA PRO A 156 18.75 5.17 -20.09
C PRO A 156 17.44 4.72 -19.44
N GLY A 157 17.51 3.60 -18.72
CA GLY A 157 16.39 2.98 -18.03
C GLY A 157 16.53 1.47 -17.87
N LEU A 158 15.42 0.82 -17.59
CA LEU A 158 15.29 -0.59 -17.29
C LEU A 158 14.13 -1.19 -18.10
N SER A 159 14.39 -2.33 -18.71
CA SER A 159 13.38 -3.16 -19.36
C SER A 159 13.35 -4.50 -18.64
N ILE A 160 12.18 -4.88 -18.13
CA ILE A 160 11.95 -6.14 -17.42
C ILE A 160 11.15 -7.07 -18.32
N ALA A 161 11.60 -8.32 -18.45
CA ALA A 161 10.85 -9.39 -19.11
C ALA A 161 10.46 -10.46 -18.09
N VAL A 162 9.16 -10.71 -17.94
CA VAL A 162 8.60 -11.74 -17.05
C VAL A 162 8.03 -12.88 -17.90
N PRO A 163 8.72 -14.03 -17.99
CA PRO A 163 8.29 -15.17 -18.77
C PRO A 163 7.22 -16.00 -18.05
N TYR A 164 6.44 -16.75 -18.84
CA TYR A 164 5.38 -17.62 -18.33
C TYR A 164 4.42 -16.84 -17.43
N LEU A 165 3.90 -15.73 -17.96
CA LEU A 165 3.03 -14.82 -17.23
C LEU A 165 1.78 -15.55 -16.73
N LYS A 166 1.45 -15.37 -15.45
CA LYS A 166 0.22 -15.93 -14.88
C LYS A 166 -1.00 -15.38 -15.62
N ALA A 167 -1.88 -16.28 -16.05
CA ALA A 167 -3.09 -15.96 -16.86
C ALA A 167 -4.01 -14.89 -16.25
N GLN A 168 -3.97 -14.70 -14.94
CA GLN A 168 -4.75 -13.66 -14.25
C GLN A 168 -4.28 -12.22 -14.54
N ILE A 169 -3.11 -12.01 -15.13
CA ILE A 169 -2.56 -10.71 -15.52
C ILE A 169 -2.88 -10.51 -17.00
N THR A 170 -3.76 -9.56 -17.28
CA THR A 170 -4.22 -9.26 -18.64
C THR A 170 -4.09 -7.77 -18.91
N GLU A 171 -4.02 -7.37 -20.19
CA GLU A 171 -3.98 -5.96 -20.58
C GLU A 171 -5.12 -5.16 -19.96
N THR A 172 -6.34 -5.69 -20.00
CA THR A 172 -7.52 -5.06 -19.39
C THR A 172 -7.31 -4.76 -17.90
N LYS A 173 -6.79 -5.73 -17.13
CA LYS A 173 -6.54 -5.54 -15.69
C LYS A 173 -5.38 -4.58 -15.42
N LEU A 174 -4.38 -4.55 -16.29
CA LEU A 174 -3.28 -3.58 -16.22
C LEU A 174 -3.82 -2.17 -16.46
N ILE A 175 -4.63 -1.97 -17.50
CA ILE A 175 -5.30 -0.68 -17.79
C ILE A 175 -6.15 -0.24 -16.59
N GLU A 176 -7.00 -1.12 -16.05
CA GLU A 176 -7.81 -0.82 -14.87
C GLU A 176 -6.96 -0.44 -13.65
N ALA A 177 -5.86 -1.16 -13.41
CA ALA A 177 -4.93 -0.84 -12.32
C ALA A 177 -4.22 0.49 -12.54
N VAL A 178 -3.86 0.84 -13.77
CA VAL A 178 -3.26 2.13 -14.14
C VAL A 178 -4.24 3.27 -13.89
N LEU A 179 -5.46 3.16 -14.42
CA LEU A 179 -6.50 4.17 -14.23
C LEU A 179 -6.83 4.39 -12.75
N ARG A 180 -6.88 3.33 -11.96
CA ARG A 180 -7.23 3.40 -10.53
C ARG A 180 -6.11 3.96 -9.66
N ASN A 181 -4.86 3.59 -9.92
CA ASN A 181 -3.76 3.87 -9.00
C ASN A 181 -2.82 4.99 -9.48
N TYR A 182 -2.87 5.34 -10.77
CA TYR A 182 -1.97 6.33 -11.39
C TYR A 182 -2.71 7.50 -12.04
N TYR A 183 -4.01 7.69 -11.76
CA TYR A 183 -4.77 8.84 -12.28
C TYR A 183 -4.09 10.18 -11.95
N PHE A 184 -3.59 10.37 -10.73
CA PHE A 184 -2.98 11.63 -10.33
C PHE A 184 -1.69 11.98 -11.10
N PRO A 185 -0.67 11.11 -11.17
CA PRO A 185 0.53 11.39 -11.97
C PRO A 185 0.25 11.51 -13.47
N ILE A 186 -0.75 10.79 -14.00
CA ILE A 186 -1.12 10.88 -15.42
C ILE A 186 -1.81 12.21 -15.73
N LEU A 187 -2.84 12.59 -14.96
CA LEU A 187 -3.57 13.84 -15.14
C LEU A 187 -2.73 15.08 -14.85
N SER A 188 -1.67 14.95 -14.04
CA SER A 188 -0.69 16.03 -13.83
C SER A 188 0.41 16.08 -14.91
N GLY A 189 0.34 15.24 -15.94
CA GLY A 189 1.29 15.21 -17.06
C GLY A 189 2.68 14.69 -16.69
N LYS A 190 2.83 14.02 -15.53
CA LYS A 190 4.10 13.50 -15.03
C LYS A 190 4.36 12.06 -15.43
N LEU A 191 3.34 11.35 -15.90
CA LEU A 191 3.41 9.95 -16.28
C LEU A 191 2.59 9.71 -17.55
N VAL A 192 3.18 8.99 -18.48
CA VAL A 192 2.53 8.41 -19.65
C VAL A 192 2.68 6.90 -19.51
N VAL A 193 1.60 6.16 -19.75
CA VAL A 193 1.60 4.70 -19.67
C VAL A 193 1.07 4.13 -20.98
N GLU A 194 1.76 3.14 -21.53
CA GLU A 194 1.32 2.37 -22.68
C GLU A 194 1.08 0.92 -22.24
N VAL A 195 -0.09 0.37 -22.58
CA VAL A 195 -0.43 -1.04 -22.32
C VAL A 195 -0.92 -1.65 -23.64
N GLY A 196 -0.13 -2.55 -24.23
CA GLY A 196 -0.40 -3.03 -25.58
C GLY A 196 -0.45 -1.85 -26.54
N ASN A 197 -1.56 -1.66 -27.24
CA ASN A 197 -1.76 -0.52 -28.15
C ASN A 197 -2.50 0.67 -27.50
N VAL A 198 -2.76 0.63 -26.19
CA VAL A 198 -3.52 1.66 -25.48
C VAL A 198 -2.56 2.65 -24.82
N LEU A 199 -2.55 3.87 -25.36
CA LEU A 199 -1.87 5.01 -24.74
C LEU A 199 -2.75 5.64 -23.67
N ILE A 200 -2.22 5.80 -22.47
CA ILE A 200 -2.86 6.44 -21.31
C ILE A 200 -2.00 7.63 -20.88
N ASP A 201 -2.40 8.82 -21.29
CA ASP A 201 -1.79 10.10 -20.91
C ASP A 201 -2.87 11.10 -20.47
N HIS A 202 -2.47 12.36 -20.22
CA HIS A 202 -3.41 13.41 -19.79
C HIS A 202 -4.54 13.70 -20.80
N GLN A 203 -4.37 13.39 -22.09
CA GLN A 203 -5.36 13.64 -23.15
C GLN A 203 -6.27 12.44 -23.34
N THR A 204 -5.72 11.22 -23.29
CA THR A 204 -6.47 9.99 -23.56
C THR A 204 -7.15 9.42 -22.31
N PHE A 205 -6.74 9.84 -21.10
CA PHE A 205 -7.21 9.26 -19.83
C PHE A 205 -8.73 9.10 -19.75
N HIS A 206 -9.50 10.17 -20.05
CA HIS A 206 -10.96 10.14 -19.95
C HIS A 206 -11.61 9.17 -20.94
N ALA A 207 -11.10 9.13 -22.18
CA ALA A 207 -11.62 8.23 -23.20
C ALA A 207 -11.39 6.76 -22.81
N VAL A 208 -10.18 6.44 -22.32
CA VAL A 208 -9.84 5.10 -21.84
C VAL A 208 -10.65 4.77 -20.58
N ALA A 209 -10.77 5.69 -19.63
CA ALA A 209 -11.55 5.47 -18.40
C ALA A 209 -13.03 5.19 -18.69
N ALA A 210 -13.63 5.90 -19.65
CA ALA A 210 -15.02 5.69 -20.05
C ALA A 210 -15.26 4.29 -20.65
N GLN A 211 -14.32 3.79 -21.45
CA GLN A 211 -14.39 2.44 -22.03
C GLN A 211 -14.29 1.34 -20.96
N HIS A 212 -13.54 1.60 -19.88
CA HIS A 212 -13.31 0.67 -18.77
C HIS A 212 -14.19 0.93 -17.53
N ALA A 213 -15.16 1.84 -17.60
CA ALA A 213 -15.98 2.24 -16.45
C ALA A 213 -16.96 1.14 -15.98
N LYS A 214 -17.38 0.24 -16.88
CA LYS A 214 -18.38 -0.81 -16.58
C LYS A 214 -17.88 -1.88 -15.60
N THR A 215 -16.57 -2.00 -15.39
CA THR A 215 -15.95 -2.99 -14.50
C THR A 215 -15.50 -2.42 -13.16
N GLN A 216 -15.66 -1.11 -12.91
CA GLN A 216 -15.18 -0.47 -11.68
C GLN A 216 -16.22 -0.49 -10.55
N THR A 217 -16.11 -1.48 -9.66
CA THR A 217 -16.83 -1.49 -8.37
C THR A 217 -16.01 -0.73 -7.30
N GLY A 218 -15.85 0.59 -7.46
CA GLY A 218 -14.98 1.40 -6.60
C GLY A 218 -15.50 2.82 -6.33
N GLN A 219 -14.81 3.53 -5.44
CA GLN A 219 -15.02 4.96 -5.20
C GLN A 219 -14.89 5.72 -6.53
N THR A 220 -15.91 6.48 -6.90
CA THR A 220 -15.86 7.36 -8.07
C THR A 220 -14.80 8.42 -7.82
N ILE A 221 -13.71 8.37 -8.59
CA ILE A 221 -12.65 9.40 -8.53
C ILE A 221 -13.24 10.69 -9.13
N ALA A 222 -13.13 11.80 -8.40
CA ALA A 222 -13.55 13.11 -8.89
C ALA A 222 -12.49 13.68 -9.87
N LEU A 223 -12.42 13.13 -11.09
CA LEU A 223 -11.35 13.43 -12.06
C LEU A 223 -11.22 14.93 -12.37
N ALA A 224 -12.33 15.63 -12.59
CA ALA A 224 -12.32 17.07 -12.85
C ALA A 224 -11.68 17.87 -11.70
N PHE A 225 -11.96 17.49 -10.45
CA PHE A 225 -11.33 18.11 -9.28
C PHE A 225 -9.82 17.80 -9.22
N VAL A 226 -9.41 16.57 -9.54
CA VAL A 226 -8.00 16.18 -9.60
C VAL A 226 -7.24 16.98 -10.67
N GLU A 227 -7.85 17.26 -11.82
CA GLU A 227 -7.26 18.10 -12.87
C GLU A 227 -7.11 19.55 -12.42
N GLN A 228 -8.14 20.10 -11.76
CA GLN A 228 -8.07 21.45 -11.19
C GLN A 228 -6.94 21.57 -10.17
N VAL A 229 -6.80 20.60 -9.25
CA VAL A 229 -5.68 20.52 -8.29
C VAL A 229 -4.35 20.44 -9.03
N SER A 230 -4.24 19.57 -10.04
CA SER A 230 -3.01 19.39 -10.82
C SER A 230 -2.58 20.67 -11.54
N LYS A 231 -3.52 21.38 -12.16
CA LYS A 231 -3.29 22.67 -12.80
C LYS A 231 -2.87 23.72 -11.77
N ALA A 232 -3.58 23.81 -10.63
CA ALA A 232 -3.28 24.78 -9.60
C ALA A 232 -1.88 24.60 -9.00
N LEU A 233 -1.38 23.36 -8.88
CA LEU A 233 -0.02 23.08 -8.40
C LEU A 233 1.10 23.69 -9.26
N THR A 234 0.84 23.98 -10.54
CA THR A 234 1.80 24.64 -11.44
C THR A 234 1.87 26.16 -11.24
N GLN A 235 0.95 26.73 -10.45
CA GLN A 235 0.84 28.16 -10.20
C GLN A 235 1.33 28.50 -8.79
N ALA A 236 1.60 29.78 -8.52
CA ALA A 236 1.88 30.23 -7.15
C ALA A 236 0.61 30.17 -6.29
N PRO A 237 0.68 29.78 -5.00
CA PRO A 237 -0.47 29.86 -4.11
C PRO A 237 -0.83 31.31 -3.82
N ALA A 238 -2.11 31.66 -3.92
CA ALA A 238 -2.61 32.98 -3.51
C ALA A 238 -2.58 33.15 -1.98
N ILE A 239 -2.86 32.06 -1.25
CA ILE A 239 -2.99 32.07 0.21
C ILE A 239 -1.92 31.18 0.82
N VAL A 240 -1.10 31.78 1.69
CA VAL A 240 -0.04 31.11 2.45
C VAL A 240 -0.25 31.43 3.92
N ALA A 241 -0.34 30.40 4.76
CA ALA A 241 -0.45 30.58 6.20
C ALA A 241 0.85 31.17 6.77
N ALA A 242 0.72 32.13 7.69
CA ALA A 242 1.84 32.88 8.26
C ALA A 242 2.75 32.05 9.17
N SER A 243 2.26 30.93 9.70
CA SER A 243 3.01 30.05 10.60
C SER A 243 2.60 28.59 10.43
N ALA A 244 3.38 27.66 11.01
CA ALA A 244 3.07 26.24 11.01
C ALA A 244 2.03 25.90 12.11
N PRO A 245 1.18 24.86 11.93
CA PRO A 245 0.16 24.50 12.90
C PRO A 245 0.71 24.17 14.30
N GLY A 246 0.30 24.96 15.29
CA GLY A 246 0.56 24.73 16.71
C GLY A 246 -0.33 23.61 17.28
N ALA A 247 -0.29 23.40 18.61
CA ALA A 247 -1.01 22.30 19.29
C ALA A 247 -2.52 22.21 18.94
N LYS A 248 -3.14 23.36 18.66
CA LYS A 248 -4.56 23.50 18.32
C LYS A 248 -4.87 23.27 16.83
N GLY A 249 -3.89 22.90 16.01
CA GLY A 249 -4.08 22.70 14.57
C GLY A 249 -4.08 24.01 13.78
N ILE A 250 -4.84 24.05 12.68
CA ILE A 250 -5.05 25.26 11.88
C ILE A 250 -6.03 26.20 12.58
N VAL A 251 -5.62 27.45 12.81
CA VAL A 251 -6.41 28.50 13.48
C VAL A 251 -6.45 29.77 12.64
N ASP A 252 -7.45 30.62 12.88
CA ASP A 252 -7.69 31.89 12.18
C ASP A 252 -6.50 32.86 12.23
N THR A 253 -5.79 32.94 13.37
CA THR A 253 -4.61 33.82 13.55
C THR A 253 -3.44 33.49 12.64
N MET A 254 -3.48 32.36 11.91
CA MET A 254 -2.50 32.01 10.88
C MET A 254 -2.72 32.76 9.56
N PHE A 255 -3.84 33.47 9.41
CA PHE A 255 -4.25 34.16 8.20
C PHE A 255 -4.59 35.62 8.51
N SER A 256 -4.37 36.51 7.54
CA SER A 256 -4.90 37.86 7.63
C SER A 256 -6.43 37.85 7.51
N LYS A 257 -7.09 38.93 7.94
CA LYS A 257 -8.54 39.07 7.78
C LYS A 257 -8.97 38.96 6.31
N ASP A 258 -8.22 39.61 5.41
CA ASP A 258 -8.49 39.57 3.97
C ASP A 258 -8.36 38.15 3.40
N GLN A 259 -7.32 37.41 3.82
CA GLN A 259 -7.16 36.00 3.44
C GLN A 259 -8.33 35.16 3.96
N MET A 260 -8.76 35.35 5.21
CA MET A 260 -9.90 34.64 5.78
C MET A 260 -11.19 34.88 5.00
N ASP A 261 -11.47 36.13 4.64
CA ASP A 261 -12.65 36.51 3.86
C ASP A 261 -12.58 35.96 2.42
N GLU A 262 -11.40 35.99 1.80
CA GLU A 262 -11.13 35.37 0.50
C GLU A 262 -11.35 33.86 0.52
N MET A 263 -10.83 33.15 1.53
CA MET A 263 -11.00 31.70 1.67
C MET A 263 -12.47 31.31 1.77
N LYS A 264 -13.22 31.99 2.66
CA LYS A 264 -14.65 31.73 2.87
C LYS A 264 -15.47 32.01 1.62
N THR A 265 -15.17 33.12 0.94
CA THR A 265 -15.85 33.51 -0.30
C THR A 265 -15.57 32.50 -1.42
N THR A 266 -14.30 32.16 -1.64
CA THR A 266 -13.87 31.18 -2.65
C THR A 266 -14.56 29.82 -2.45
N PHE A 267 -14.59 29.32 -1.21
CA PHE A 267 -15.24 28.05 -0.90
C PHE A 267 -16.76 28.11 -1.08
N ARG A 268 -17.41 29.20 -0.63
CA ARG A 268 -18.86 29.41 -0.78
C ARG A 268 -19.30 29.49 -2.24
N GLU A 269 -18.49 30.13 -3.08
CA GLU A 269 -18.74 30.25 -4.53
C GLU A 269 -18.48 28.95 -5.30
N GLY A 270 -18.02 27.89 -4.64
CA GLY A 270 -17.67 26.64 -5.32
C GLY A 270 -16.49 26.80 -6.26
N LYS A 271 -15.54 27.67 -5.93
CA LYS A 271 -14.25 27.77 -6.61
C LYS A 271 -13.22 26.93 -5.85
N LEU A 272 -12.18 26.50 -6.57
CA LEU A 272 -11.06 25.78 -5.96
C LEU A 272 -10.28 26.71 -5.01
N LEU A 273 -10.43 26.47 -3.70
CA LEU A 273 -9.60 27.10 -2.68
C LEU A 273 -8.28 26.33 -2.58
N ARG A 274 -7.15 27.06 -2.64
CA ARG A 274 -5.81 26.53 -2.36
C ARG A 274 -5.16 27.30 -1.22
N VAL A 275 -4.66 26.58 -0.23
CA VAL A 275 -3.90 27.12 0.91
C VAL A 275 -2.57 26.40 1.03
N ARG A 276 -1.47 27.14 1.05
CA ARG A 276 -0.16 26.59 1.39
C ARG A 276 0.06 26.69 2.90
N LEU A 277 0.31 25.54 3.52
CA LEU A 277 0.54 25.41 4.95
C LEU A 277 2.02 25.08 5.21
N PRO A 278 2.79 25.97 5.87
CA PRO A 278 4.18 25.68 6.20
C PRO A 278 4.24 24.58 7.28
N VAL A 279 5.31 23.79 7.21
CA VAL A 279 5.56 22.66 8.10
C VAL A 279 7.03 22.70 8.52
N MET A 280 7.29 22.59 9.81
CA MET A 280 8.65 22.49 10.33
C MET A 280 9.00 21.03 10.64
N LEU A 281 10.03 20.51 9.98
CA LEU A 281 10.52 19.16 10.16
C LEU A 281 11.85 19.19 10.90
N LYS A 282 12.14 18.19 11.72
CA LYS A 282 13.40 18.08 12.46
C LYS A 282 14.04 16.74 12.18
N ARG A 283 15.24 16.74 11.58
CA ARG A 283 16.05 15.51 11.43
C ARG A 283 16.73 15.19 12.76
N ARG A 284 16.95 13.90 13.07
CA ARG A 284 17.70 13.53 14.29
C ARG A 284 19.17 13.92 14.21
N ASN A 285 19.76 13.65 13.05
CA ASN A 285 21.18 13.89 12.77
C ASN A 285 21.32 15.02 11.73
N GLY A 286 20.68 16.17 11.99
CA GLY A 286 20.68 17.32 11.08
C GLY A 286 19.93 18.51 11.66
N GLY A 287 19.83 19.59 10.87
CA GLY A 287 19.10 20.80 11.28
C GLY A 287 17.59 20.72 11.04
N ASP A 288 16.90 21.76 11.51
CA ASP A 288 15.50 22.00 11.20
C ASP A 288 15.33 22.25 9.69
N CYS A 289 14.32 21.61 9.10
CA CYS A 289 14.00 21.71 7.68
C CYS A 289 12.62 22.36 7.53
N ALA A 290 12.59 23.58 7.00
CA ALA A 290 11.36 24.26 6.65
C ALA A 290 10.78 23.66 5.36
N SER A 291 9.51 23.27 5.41
CA SER A 291 8.80 22.73 4.26
C SER A 291 7.34 23.19 4.22
N TYR A 292 6.52 22.63 3.32
CA TYR A 292 5.09 22.96 3.23
C TYR A 292 4.28 21.83 2.58
N ILE A 293 2.98 21.86 2.85
CA ILE A 293 1.96 21.10 2.11
C ILE A 293 0.98 22.09 1.43
N ASP A 294 0.42 21.71 0.29
CA ASP A 294 -0.65 22.44 -0.36
C ASP A 294 -1.99 21.72 -0.06
N LEU A 295 -2.95 22.45 0.50
CA LEU A 295 -4.31 22.00 0.80
C LEU A 295 -5.29 22.61 -0.19
N PHE A 296 -6.25 21.82 -0.64
CA PHE A 296 -7.27 22.21 -1.60
C PHE A 296 -8.65 21.85 -1.11
N LEU A 297 -9.60 22.76 -1.28
CA LEU A 297 -11.01 22.53 -0.98
C LEU A 297 -11.88 23.04 -2.11
N HIS A 298 -12.98 22.34 -2.35
CA HIS A 298 -14.04 22.75 -3.26
C HIS A 298 -15.36 22.31 -2.64
N SER A 299 -16.35 23.21 -2.57
CA SER A 299 -17.68 22.84 -2.07
C SER A 299 -18.37 21.90 -3.06
N LEU A 300 -19.25 21.04 -2.55
CA LEU A 300 -19.99 20.10 -3.41
C LEU A 300 -21.11 20.83 -4.16
N ALA A 301 -21.19 20.61 -5.47
CA ALA A 301 -22.40 20.94 -6.21
C ALA A 301 -23.53 19.94 -5.86
N GLU A 302 -24.77 20.30 -6.18
CA GLU A 302 -25.92 19.45 -5.93
C GLU A 302 -25.78 18.10 -6.65
N GLY A 303 -25.90 16.99 -5.89
CA GLY A 303 -25.76 15.63 -6.42
C GLY A 303 -24.33 15.09 -6.52
N GLU A 304 -23.30 15.92 -6.27
CA GLU A 304 -21.92 15.44 -6.20
C GLU A 304 -21.65 14.65 -4.90
N LYS A 305 -20.69 13.73 -4.99
CA LYS A 305 -20.26 12.93 -3.83
C LYS A 305 -18.96 13.48 -3.26
N PRO A 306 -18.77 13.44 -1.92
CA PRO A 306 -17.50 13.78 -1.31
C PRO A 306 -16.33 12.94 -1.85
N PHE A 307 -15.17 13.57 -1.96
CA PHE A 307 -13.93 12.93 -2.41
C PHE A 307 -12.73 13.53 -1.69
N ALA A 308 -11.72 12.71 -1.42
CA ALA A 308 -10.48 13.16 -0.80
C ALA A 308 -9.27 12.55 -1.51
N LEU A 309 -8.35 13.41 -1.95
CA LEU A 309 -7.06 13.02 -2.49
C LEU A 309 -5.95 13.34 -1.48
N PHE A 310 -5.17 12.33 -1.10
CA PHE A 310 -3.93 12.52 -0.35
C PHE A 310 -2.78 12.09 -1.24
N ALA A 311 -1.81 12.96 -1.50
CA ALA A 311 -0.71 12.69 -2.41
C ALA A 311 0.64 13.14 -1.84
N ARG A 312 1.66 12.31 -2.07
CA ARG A 312 3.06 12.59 -1.80
C ARG A 312 3.85 12.51 -3.11
N GLY A 313 4.30 13.66 -3.59
CA GLY A 313 4.92 13.79 -4.90
C GLY A 313 3.93 13.37 -5.98
N SER A 314 4.23 12.26 -6.65
CA SER A 314 3.42 11.66 -7.72
C SER A 314 2.64 10.42 -7.25
N ILE A 315 2.69 10.08 -5.95
CA ILE A 315 2.09 8.86 -5.39
C ILE A 315 0.87 9.25 -4.56
N THR A 316 -0.26 8.60 -4.81
CA THR A 316 -1.47 8.72 -3.99
C THR A 316 -1.39 7.83 -2.76
N VAL A 317 -1.90 8.32 -1.63
CA VAL A 317 -1.94 7.61 -0.34
C VAL A 317 -3.41 7.38 0.07
N PRO A 318 -4.14 6.46 -0.61
CA PRO A 318 -5.60 6.40 -0.55
C PRO A 318 -6.19 6.14 0.84
N GLY A 319 -5.48 5.44 1.72
CA GLY A 319 -5.95 5.14 3.08
C GLY A 319 -6.02 6.38 3.99
N GLU A 320 -5.31 7.46 3.66
CA GLU A 320 -5.38 8.72 4.40
C GLU A 320 -6.68 9.50 4.11
N ALA A 321 -7.42 9.16 3.05
CA ALA A 321 -8.73 9.75 2.75
C ALA A 321 -9.74 9.63 3.91
N ARG A 322 -9.57 8.63 4.79
CA ARG A 322 -10.39 8.45 6.01
C ARG A 322 -10.36 9.66 6.95
N TYR A 323 -9.28 10.43 6.97
CA TYR A 323 -9.16 11.62 7.82
C TYR A 323 -10.00 12.80 7.34
N PHE A 324 -10.50 12.73 6.10
CA PHE A 324 -11.47 13.66 5.53
C PHE A 324 -12.87 13.03 5.39
N SER A 325 -13.10 11.85 5.98
CA SER A 325 -14.41 11.19 5.92
C SER A 325 -15.49 11.98 6.66
N GLY A 326 -16.71 11.94 6.13
CA GLY A 326 -17.88 12.65 6.68
C GLY A 326 -17.97 14.13 6.29
N ILE A 327 -16.96 14.69 5.63
CA ILE A 327 -16.97 16.06 5.15
C ILE A 327 -17.75 16.15 3.82
N GLN A 328 -18.64 17.13 3.69
CA GLN A 328 -19.43 17.38 2.48
C GLN A 328 -18.70 18.35 1.53
N ALA A 329 -17.49 17.97 1.13
CA ALA A 329 -16.63 18.73 0.23
C ALA A 329 -15.75 17.80 -0.62
N LEU A 330 -15.17 18.34 -1.69
CA LEU A 330 -14.00 17.75 -2.34
C LEU A 330 -12.74 18.33 -1.69
N GLY A 331 -11.79 17.49 -1.33
CA GLY A 331 -10.56 17.91 -0.66
C GLY A 331 -9.31 17.26 -1.24
N ALA A 332 -8.20 17.99 -1.28
CA ALA A 332 -6.90 17.39 -1.56
C ALA A 332 -5.80 17.92 -0.64
N MET A 333 -4.90 17.03 -0.22
CA MET A 333 -3.63 17.38 0.43
C MET A 333 -2.50 16.86 -0.45
N VAL A 334 -1.60 17.75 -0.87
CA VAL A 334 -0.47 17.42 -1.75
C VAL A 334 0.83 17.92 -1.14
N ALA A 335 1.75 16.99 -0.90
CA ALA A 335 3.12 17.27 -0.50
C ALA A 335 4.05 17.15 -1.71
N SER A 336 4.68 18.26 -2.13
CA SER A 336 5.52 18.27 -3.35
C SER A 336 6.99 18.61 -3.13
N GLN A 337 7.34 19.25 -2.00
CA GLN A 337 8.71 19.66 -1.74
C GLN A 337 9.56 18.48 -1.25
N LYS A 338 10.86 18.48 -1.59
CA LYS A 338 11.81 17.40 -1.31
C LYS A 338 11.75 16.87 0.14
N ASP A 339 11.87 17.74 1.14
CA ASP A 339 11.96 17.31 2.54
C ASP A 339 10.66 16.73 3.08
N ILE A 340 9.50 17.31 2.76
CA ILE A 340 8.22 16.74 3.18
C ILE A 340 7.89 15.43 2.45
N VAL A 341 8.27 15.32 1.18
CA VAL A 341 8.14 14.07 0.41
C VAL A 341 9.07 12.99 0.97
N GLU A 342 10.25 13.36 1.46
CA GLU A 342 11.13 12.42 2.15
C GLU A 342 10.56 12.01 3.51
N PHE A 343 10.11 12.97 4.33
CA PHE A 343 9.52 12.73 5.65
C PHE A 343 8.29 11.82 5.57
N LEU A 344 7.31 12.17 4.75
CA LEU A 344 6.09 11.40 4.61
C LEU A 344 6.35 10.02 4.02
N GLY A 345 7.31 9.90 3.10
CA GLY A 345 7.63 8.58 2.54
C GLY A 345 8.45 7.68 3.48
N ASP A 346 9.09 8.22 4.52
CA ASP A 346 9.65 7.41 5.62
C ASP A 346 8.56 6.94 6.58
N ALA A 347 7.39 7.60 6.59
CA ALA A 347 6.19 7.18 7.30
C ALA A 347 5.32 6.20 6.51
N GLU A 348 5.49 6.04 5.19
CA GLU A 348 4.60 5.22 4.36
C GLU A 348 4.74 3.72 4.59
N ASN A 349 3.64 2.98 4.55
CA ASN A 349 3.72 1.53 4.43
C ASN A 349 4.21 1.09 3.04
N PRO A 350 4.64 -0.17 2.86
CA PRO A 350 5.12 -0.66 1.57
C PRO A 350 4.18 -0.52 0.38
N ALA A 351 2.87 -0.60 0.62
CA ALA A 351 1.85 -0.49 -0.41
C ALA A 351 1.53 0.97 -0.79
N HIS A 352 2.18 1.96 -0.15
CA HIS A 352 1.90 3.38 -0.32
C HIS A 352 0.43 3.76 -0.05
N THR A 353 -0.25 3.03 0.83
CA THR A 353 -1.67 3.24 1.12
C THR A 353 -1.90 4.05 2.38
N ASN A 354 -1.01 3.96 3.37
CA ASN A 354 -1.14 4.64 4.65
C ASN A 354 0.20 5.16 5.12
N TRP A 355 0.16 6.20 5.94
CA TRP A 355 1.26 6.57 6.81
C TRP A 355 1.16 5.80 8.13
N ILE A 356 2.30 5.53 8.74
CA ILE A 356 2.48 4.86 10.01
C ILE A 356 3.39 5.78 10.81
N ALA A 357 2.83 6.44 11.83
CA ALA A 357 3.58 7.39 12.65
C ALA A 357 4.67 6.71 13.49
N SER A 358 4.54 5.41 13.76
CA SER A 358 5.54 4.59 14.44
C SER A 358 6.43 3.80 13.47
N ALA A 359 6.59 4.27 12.23
CA ALA A 359 7.46 3.59 11.26
C ALA A 359 8.94 3.71 11.70
N GLU A 360 9.66 2.60 11.73
CA GLU A 360 11.07 2.54 12.14
C GLU A 360 11.92 3.58 11.39
N LYS A 361 11.82 3.64 10.05
CA LYS A 361 12.55 4.62 9.22
C LYS A 361 12.26 6.08 9.59
N LEU A 362 11.01 6.37 9.98
CA LEU A 362 10.60 7.70 10.40
C LEU A 362 11.24 8.03 11.75
N GLU A 363 11.14 7.12 12.71
CA GLU A 363 11.70 7.27 14.06
C GLU A 363 13.22 7.35 14.06
N GLU A 364 13.91 6.61 13.18
CA GLU A 364 15.38 6.66 13.04
C GLU A 364 15.88 8.00 12.51
N ARG A 365 15.15 8.61 11.56
CA ARG A 365 15.65 9.76 10.78
C ARG A 365 15.12 11.10 11.27
N TRP A 366 13.94 11.11 11.89
CA TRP A 366 13.22 12.34 12.20
C TRP A 366 12.86 12.43 13.69
N ALA A 367 13.09 13.60 14.29
CA ALA A 367 12.64 13.92 15.64
C ALA A 367 11.19 14.45 15.64
N SER A 368 10.72 15.01 14.52
CA SER A 368 9.39 15.62 14.38
C SER A 368 8.31 14.63 13.97
N VAL A 369 8.32 13.40 14.51
CA VAL A 369 7.41 12.30 14.12
C VAL A 369 5.93 12.69 14.23
N GLY A 370 5.57 13.46 15.27
CA GLY A 370 4.19 13.93 15.51
C GLY A 370 3.60 14.82 14.40
N VAL A 371 4.44 15.36 13.50
CA VAL A 371 3.99 16.16 12.36
C VAL A 371 3.13 15.34 11.39
N VAL A 372 3.32 14.01 11.32
CA VAL A 372 2.46 13.14 10.49
C VAL A 372 0.99 13.29 10.87
N ALA A 373 0.68 13.26 12.18
CA ALA A 373 -0.70 13.40 12.65
C ALA A 373 -1.28 14.78 12.28
N ARG A 374 -0.49 15.85 12.41
CA ARG A 374 -0.90 17.20 12.00
C ARG A 374 -1.29 17.27 10.53
N ILE A 375 -0.49 16.70 9.64
CA ILE A 375 -0.74 16.70 8.19
C ILE A 375 -2.02 15.95 7.85
N ARG A 376 -2.29 14.82 8.52
CA ARG A 376 -3.51 14.03 8.31
C ARG A 376 -4.77 14.82 8.60
N HIS A 377 -4.77 15.58 9.68
CA HIS A 377 -5.93 16.35 10.13
C HIS A 377 -6.04 17.73 9.45
N ALA A 378 -4.94 18.28 8.92
CA ALA A 378 -4.87 19.62 8.34
C ALA A 378 -5.97 19.92 7.31
N LEU A 379 -6.27 18.98 6.41
CA LEU A 379 -7.30 19.18 5.39
C LEU A 379 -8.71 19.34 6.00
N ARG A 380 -9.02 18.54 7.03
CA ARG A 380 -10.29 18.62 7.76
C ARG A 380 -10.37 19.89 8.60
N GLU A 381 -9.28 20.27 9.27
CA GLU A 381 -9.19 21.49 10.06
C GLU A 381 -9.40 22.74 9.19
N LEU A 382 -8.77 22.77 8.00
CA LEU A 382 -9.01 23.84 7.03
C LEU A 382 -10.48 23.93 6.63
N HIS A 383 -11.13 22.78 6.36
CA HIS A 383 -12.55 22.77 6.05
C HIS A 383 -13.40 23.33 7.19
N LEU A 384 -13.15 22.94 8.44
CA LEU A 384 -13.88 23.48 9.59
C LEU A 384 -13.74 25.00 9.69
N LEU A 385 -12.52 25.50 9.49
CA LEU A 385 -12.23 26.94 9.55
C LEU A 385 -12.99 27.76 8.49
N VAL A 386 -13.17 27.22 7.27
CA VAL A 386 -13.85 27.93 6.17
C VAL A 386 -15.36 27.65 6.09
N ALA A 387 -15.81 26.51 6.63
CA ALA A 387 -17.22 26.13 6.68
C ALA A 387 -17.97 26.78 7.86
N GLU A 388 -17.26 27.16 8.94
CA GLU A 388 -17.84 27.95 10.02
C GLU A 388 -18.30 29.33 9.49
N GLN A 389 -19.63 29.49 9.48
CA GLN A 389 -20.44 30.59 8.92
C GLN A 389 -20.99 30.42 7.51
N VAL A 390 -21.52 29.23 7.20
CA VAL A 390 -22.79 29.17 6.46
C VAL A 390 -23.90 28.91 7.48
N ALA A 391 -24.38 29.98 8.12
CA ALA A 391 -25.67 29.95 8.80
C ALA A 391 -26.75 29.75 7.73
N ARG A 392 -26.95 28.51 7.29
CA ARG A 392 -28.24 28.12 6.70
C ARG A 392 -29.24 28.22 7.84
N LYS A 393 -29.91 29.36 7.92
CA LYS A 393 -31.11 29.56 8.73
C LYS A 393 -32.14 28.58 8.17
N ASP A 394 -32.22 27.40 8.75
CA ASP A 394 -33.29 26.46 8.44
C ASP A 394 -34.52 26.93 9.21
N GLU A 395 -35.37 27.72 8.55
CA GLU A 395 -36.61 28.24 9.12
C GLU A 395 -37.57 27.13 9.58
N ASN A 396 -37.32 25.88 9.15
CA ASN A 396 -38.14 24.73 9.50
C ASN A 396 -37.56 23.87 10.65
N ALA A 397 -36.37 24.18 11.16
CA ALA A 397 -35.68 23.34 12.16
C ALA A 397 -36.43 23.20 13.50
N LEU A 398 -37.32 24.15 13.82
CA LEU A 398 -38.12 24.14 15.05
C LEU A 398 -39.60 23.84 14.83
N ILE A 399 -40.04 23.64 13.58
CA ILE A 399 -41.44 23.29 13.28
C ILE A 399 -41.80 21.94 13.91
N ASP A 400 -40.89 20.97 13.85
CA ASP A 400 -41.08 19.64 14.47
C ASP A 400 -41.10 19.70 16.02
N LEU A 401 -40.56 20.76 16.64
CA LEU A 401 -40.50 20.92 18.10
C LEU A 401 -41.72 21.65 18.68
N PHE A 402 -42.40 22.50 17.88
CA PHE A 402 -43.55 23.31 18.32
C PHE A 402 -44.87 22.98 17.61
N SER A 403 -44.92 21.90 16.82
CA SER A 403 -46.17 21.41 16.23
C SER A 403 -47.06 20.77 17.32
N LEU A 404 -47.93 21.56 17.95
CA LEU A 404 -49.09 21.02 18.68
C LEU A 404 -49.98 20.30 17.66
N VAL A 405 -49.98 18.97 17.71
CA VAL A 405 -50.79 18.12 16.84
C VAL A 405 -52.24 18.19 17.29
N ASP A 406 -53.10 18.82 16.48
CA ASP A 406 -54.54 18.65 16.52
C ASP A 406 -54.88 17.18 16.13
N PRO A 407 -55.59 16.39 16.97
CA PRO A 407 -55.75 14.94 16.75
C PRO A 407 -56.64 14.53 15.56
N SER A 408 -57.06 15.47 14.71
CA SER A 408 -58.15 15.26 13.76
C SER A 408 -57.75 15.41 12.29
N ARG A 409 -56.67 14.76 11.82
CA ARG A 409 -56.50 14.46 10.37
C ARG A 409 -55.40 13.42 10.11
N SER A 410 -55.81 12.19 9.83
CA SER A 410 -54.94 11.17 9.24
C SER A 410 -54.76 11.43 7.74
N ASN A 411 -53.52 11.52 7.27
CA ASN A 411 -53.21 11.21 5.87
C ASN A 411 -51.89 10.44 5.76
N LYS A 412 -51.95 9.31 5.04
CA LYS A 412 -50.87 8.33 4.86
C LYS A 412 -49.85 8.86 3.84
N GLY A 413 -48.66 9.21 4.31
CA GLY A 413 -47.45 9.43 3.51
C GLY A 413 -46.40 8.33 3.77
N PRO A 414 -45.37 8.20 2.91
CA PRO A 414 -44.41 7.10 2.98
C PRO A 414 -43.59 7.14 4.28
N LYS A 415 -43.46 5.97 4.93
CA LYS A 415 -42.73 5.81 6.20
C LYS A 415 -41.29 6.31 6.07
N LYS A 416 -41.00 7.50 6.60
CA LYS A 416 -39.65 7.90 7.04
C LYS A 416 -39.16 6.81 8.00
N ARG A 417 -38.03 6.16 7.70
CA ARG A 417 -37.31 5.37 8.70
C ARG A 417 -36.85 6.35 9.78
N SER A 418 -37.49 6.29 10.94
CA SER A 418 -36.98 6.92 12.15
C SER A 418 -35.56 6.41 12.42
N PRO A 419 -34.64 7.27 12.91
CA PRO A 419 -33.37 6.80 13.45
C PRO A 419 -33.70 5.76 14.51
N LYS A 420 -33.15 4.55 14.39
CA LYS A 420 -33.20 3.62 15.52
C LYS A 420 -32.58 4.34 16.71
N PRO A 421 -33.19 4.29 17.91
CA PRO A 421 -32.54 4.79 19.12
C PRO A 421 -31.11 4.25 19.14
N ALA A 422 -30.13 5.10 19.44
CA ALA A 422 -28.80 4.63 19.73
C ALA A 422 -28.94 3.64 20.89
N ILE A 423 -28.90 2.35 20.56
CA ILE A 423 -28.71 1.32 21.57
C ILE A 423 -27.33 1.65 22.12
N ASP A 424 -27.28 2.05 23.38
CA ASP A 424 -26.03 2.13 24.12
C ASP A 424 -25.51 0.69 24.23
N VAL A 425 -24.81 0.24 23.19
CA VAL A 425 -24.22 -1.09 23.16
C VAL A 425 -23.03 -1.00 24.10
N VAL A 426 -23.27 -1.31 25.36
CA VAL A 426 -22.21 -1.57 26.34
C VAL A 426 -21.16 -2.44 25.63
N PRO A 427 -19.90 -1.99 25.52
CA PRO A 427 -18.87 -2.72 24.80
C PRO A 427 -18.86 -4.18 25.27
N LYS A 428 -19.12 -5.11 24.34
CA LYS A 428 -19.11 -6.54 24.67
C LYS A 428 -17.72 -6.90 25.17
N GLU A 429 -17.61 -7.24 26.45
CA GLU A 429 -16.36 -7.69 27.05
C GLU A 429 -15.81 -8.89 26.27
N LYS A 430 -14.56 -8.82 25.80
CA LYS A 430 -13.93 -9.92 25.08
C LYS A 430 -13.72 -11.08 26.04
N ALA A 431 -14.23 -12.26 25.68
CA ALA A 431 -14.09 -13.45 26.51
C ALA A 431 -12.75 -14.18 26.28
N ILE A 432 -12.12 -14.02 25.12
CA ILE A 432 -10.81 -14.60 24.80
C ILE A 432 -9.87 -13.46 24.40
N SER A 433 -8.63 -13.53 24.87
CA SER A 433 -7.53 -12.67 24.42
C SER A 433 -6.39 -13.51 23.90
N ILE A 434 -5.86 -13.15 22.72
CA ILE A 434 -4.66 -13.77 22.16
C ILE A 434 -3.50 -12.80 22.36
N LYS A 435 -2.42 -13.27 22.96
CA LYS A 435 -1.19 -12.52 23.17
C LYS A 435 -0.07 -13.15 22.33
N PRO A 436 0.66 -12.36 21.53
CA PRO A 436 1.80 -12.88 20.78
C PRO A 436 2.95 -13.24 21.74
N ARG A 437 3.69 -14.30 21.43
CA ARG A 437 4.88 -14.75 22.14
C ARG A 437 5.99 -15.05 21.12
N ALA A 438 7.25 -14.96 21.51
CA ALA A 438 8.34 -15.29 20.60
C ALA A 438 8.22 -16.75 20.14
N GLY A 439 8.07 -16.97 18.83
CA GLY A 439 7.85 -18.29 18.25
C GLY A 439 6.52 -18.93 18.62
N GLY A 440 5.49 -18.14 18.94
CA GLY A 440 4.23 -18.69 19.43
C GLY A 440 3.16 -17.69 19.86
N PHE A 441 2.24 -18.18 20.69
CA PHE A 441 1.13 -17.40 21.21
C PHE A 441 0.63 -17.94 22.55
N ASP A 442 -0.05 -17.06 23.30
CA ASP A 442 -0.85 -17.43 24.46
C ASP A 442 -2.31 -17.03 24.22
N LEU A 443 -3.20 -18.00 24.33
CA LEU A 443 -4.64 -17.80 24.37
C LEU A 443 -5.09 -17.82 25.83
N VAL A 444 -5.53 -16.67 26.32
CA VAL A 444 -5.88 -16.47 27.73
C VAL A 444 -7.33 -16.02 27.89
N ALA A 445 -7.90 -16.30 29.06
CA ALA A 445 -9.21 -15.80 29.45
C ALA A 445 -9.24 -14.26 29.48
N GLY A 446 -10.25 -13.67 28.83
CA GLY A 446 -10.58 -12.25 28.93
C GLY A 446 -11.71 -12.00 29.95
N PRO A 447 -12.05 -10.74 30.27
CA PRO A 447 -13.08 -10.41 31.27
C PRO A 447 -14.44 -11.08 31.01
N GLY A 448 -14.78 -11.31 29.75
CA GLY A 448 -16.02 -12.00 29.37
C GLY A 448 -16.06 -13.50 29.66
N ALA A 449 -14.91 -14.17 29.89
CA ALA A 449 -14.85 -15.60 30.20
C ALA A 449 -15.33 -15.92 31.62
N ALA A 450 -15.30 -14.93 32.54
CA ALA A 450 -15.84 -15.10 33.89
C ALA A 450 -17.34 -15.46 33.90
N LYS A 451 -18.05 -15.16 32.81
CA LYS A 451 -19.48 -15.45 32.64
C LYS A 451 -19.74 -16.78 31.91
N TRP A 452 -18.71 -17.56 31.59
CA TRP A 452 -18.86 -18.84 30.92
C TRP A 452 -19.23 -19.96 31.88
N THR A 453 -19.97 -20.93 31.37
CA THR A 453 -20.11 -22.25 31.98
C THR A 453 -19.01 -23.15 31.44
N PHE A 454 -18.24 -23.76 32.34
CA PHE A 454 -17.16 -24.69 32.03
C PHE A 454 -17.62 -26.15 32.22
N PRO A 455 -17.08 -27.11 31.45
CA PRO A 455 -16.06 -26.95 30.43
C PRO A 455 -16.60 -26.31 29.13
N ARG A 456 -15.80 -25.49 28.46
CA ARG A 456 -16.15 -24.79 27.20
C ARG A 456 -15.18 -25.19 26.10
N LYS A 457 -15.67 -25.41 24.88
CA LYS A 457 -14.81 -25.72 23.72
C LYS A 457 -14.43 -24.44 22.97
N ILE A 458 -13.15 -24.31 22.65
CA ILE A 458 -12.59 -23.24 21.83
C ILE A 458 -11.94 -23.88 20.61
N ARG A 459 -12.37 -23.47 19.41
CA ARG A 459 -11.70 -23.80 18.15
C ARG A 459 -10.64 -22.75 17.87
N ILE A 460 -9.39 -23.17 17.75
CA ILE A 460 -8.23 -22.30 17.50
C ILE A 460 -7.66 -22.67 16.13
N ARG A 461 -7.67 -21.75 15.18
CA ARG A 461 -7.01 -21.89 13.89
C ARG A 461 -5.71 -21.11 13.91
N VAL A 462 -4.65 -21.71 13.38
CA VAL A 462 -3.31 -21.13 13.33
C VAL A 462 -2.82 -21.17 11.88
N ALA A 463 -2.18 -20.10 11.41
CA ALA A 463 -1.51 -20.06 10.10
C ALA A 463 -0.42 -19.00 10.11
N TYR A 464 0.57 -19.08 9.22
CA TYR A 464 1.44 -17.93 8.96
C TYR A 464 0.75 -16.94 8.04
N ASP A 465 0.96 -15.64 8.28
CA ASP A 465 0.39 -14.58 7.47
C ASP A 465 0.86 -14.65 6.01
N THR A 466 0.00 -14.21 5.10
CA THR A 466 0.26 -14.24 3.66
C THR A 466 -0.06 -12.90 3.03
N MET A 467 0.76 -12.44 2.08
CA MET A 467 0.55 -11.13 1.44
C MET A 467 -0.75 -11.06 0.60
N VAL A 468 -1.30 -12.20 0.18
CA VAL A 468 -2.53 -12.29 -0.64
C VAL A 468 -3.29 -13.56 -0.29
N GLY A 469 -4.60 -13.43 -0.04
CA GLY A 469 -5.50 -14.55 0.23
C GLY A 469 -5.82 -14.72 1.72
N ASP A 470 -6.55 -15.78 2.05
CA ASP A 470 -6.84 -16.17 3.44
C ASP A 470 -5.69 -17.08 3.95
N PRO A 471 -4.91 -16.65 4.97
CA PRO A 471 -3.81 -17.41 5.53
C PRO A 471 -4.18 -18.84 5.94
N PHE A 472 -5.40 -19.03 6.47
CA PHE A 472 -5.86 -20.35 6.92
C PHE A 472 -6.11 -21.32 5.75
N ASN A 473 -6.44 -20.80 4.58
CA ASN A 473 -6.59 -21.61 3.36
C ASN A 473 -5.25 -21.86 2.66
N ALA A 474 -4.29 -20.94 2.82
CA ALA A 474 -2.96 -21.04 2.24
C ALA A 474 -1.98 -21.92 3.04
N HIS A 475 -2.30 -22.24 4.30
CA HIS A 475 -1.49 -23.13 5.14
C HIS A 475 -1.19 -24.47 4.45
N HIS A 476 0.06 -24.91 4.58
CA HIS A 476 0.53 -26.22 4.14
C HIS A 476 1.13 -27.01 5.31
N ARG A 477 1.03 -28.35 5.30
CA ARG A 477 1.63 -29.26 6.31
C ARG A 477 3.16 -29.13 6.52
N PHE A 478 3.85 -28.37 5.67
CA PHE A 478 5.29 -28.13 5.76
C PHE A 478 5.60 -26.76 6.40
N ASP A 479 4.57 -25.91 6.59
CA ASP A 479 4.70 -24.70 7.40
C ASP A 479 4.85 -25.10 8.87
N PHE A 480 3.93 -25.94 9.33
CA PHE A 480 3.94 -26.69 10.58
C PHE A 480 2.81 -27.73 10.50
N ASP A 481 2.86 -28.73 11.37
CA ASP A 481 1.80 -29.73 11.50
C ASP A 481 1.51 -29.96 12.99
N LEU A 482 0.36 -29.44 13.45
CA LEU A 482 -0.06 -29.56 14.85
C LEU A 482 -0.32 -31.03 15.27
N THR A 483 -0.34 -31.98 14.33
CA THR A 483 -0.53 -33.41 14.62
C THR A 483 0.79 -34.16 14.85
N LYS A 484 1.94 -33.57 14.51
CA LYS A 484 3.24 -34.27 14.49
C LYS A 484 4.18 -33.96 15.65
N GLY A 485 3.78 -33.09 16.56
CA GLY A 485 4.56 -32.75 17.76
C GLY A 485 5.68 -31.71 17.53
N ASP A 486 5.78 -31.13 16.33
CA ASP A 486 6.75 -30.07 16.01
C ASP A 486 6.43 -28.75 16.74
N ILE A 487 5.17 -28.59 17.15
CA ILE A 487 4.68 -27.45 17.93
C ILE A 487 4.34 -27.95 19.33
N GLU A 488 5.00 -27.39 20.33
CA GLU A 488 4.75 -27.69 21.73
C GLU A 488 3.50 -26.94 22.20
N ILE A 489 2.54 -27.69 22.76
CA ILE A 489 1.29 -27.15 23.29
C ILE A 489 1.32 -27.24 24.81
N GLU A 490 1.42 -26.10 25.47
CA GLU A 490 1.34 -25.98 26.93
C GLU A 490 -0.08 -25.56 27.30
N THR A 491 -0.66 -26.17 28.33
CA THR A 491 -1.99 -25.81 28.82
C THR A 491 -2.03 -25.63 30.33
N THR A 492 -2.93 -24.75 30.77
CA THR A 492 -3.32 -24.59 32.17
C THR A 492 -4.84 -24.52 32.21
N ASN A 493 -5.47 -25.36 33.05
CA ASN A 493 -6.94 -25.52 33.12
C ASN A 493 -7.61 -25.72 31.75
N ALA A 494 -6.93 -26.44 30.85
CA ALA A 494 -7.44 -26.77 29.52
C ALA A 494 -6.80 -28.07 28.99
N ASP A 495 -7.57 -28.80 28.19
CA ASP A 495 -7.10 -29.96 27.43
C ASP A 495 -7.15 -29.62 25.94
N CYS A 496 -6.06 -29.85 25.20
CA CYS A 496 -5.97 -29.52 23.78
C CYS A 496 -5.77 -30.75 22.91
N GLN A 497 -6.49 -30.81 21.79
CA GLN A 497 -6.30 -31.82 20.77
C GLN A 497 -6.22 -31.17 19.39
N ALA A 498 -5.23 -31.57 18.59
CA ALA A 498 -5.18 -31.19 17.18
C ALA A 498 -6.30 -31.90 16.40
N GLN A 499 -7.15 -31.11 15.75
CA GLN A 499 -8.17 -31.64 14.85
C GLN A 499 -7.57 -31.95 13.47
N ASN A 500 -6.59 -31.15 13.03
CA ASN A 500 -5.83 -31.34 11.80
C ASN A 500 -4.53 -30.51 11.88
N GLU A 501 -3.81 -30.38 10.76
CA GLU A 501 -2.49 -29.75 10.68
C GLU A 501 -2.45 -28.28 11.15
N LYS A 502 -3.60 -27.60 11.21
CA LYS A 502 -3.70 -26.15 11.50
C LYS A 502 -4.79 -25.73 12.49
N VAL A 503 -5.50 -26.70 13.08
CA VAL A 503 -6.62 -26.44 13.99
C VAL A 503 -6.45 -27.23 15.28
N LEU A 504 -6.50 -26.52 16.42
CA LEU A 504 -6.62 -27.09 17.76
C LEU A 504 -8.05 -26.93 18.27
N ILE A 505 -8.52 -27.92 19.01
CA ILE A 505 -9.71 -27.84 19.84
C ILE A 505 -9.27 -27.88 21.29
N ALA A 506 -9.44 -26.76 21.99
CA ALA A 506 -9.19 -26.65 23.42
C ALA A 506 -10.50 -26.82 24.18
N THR A 507 -10.53 -27.73 25.15
CA THR A 507 -11.59 -27.84 26.15
C THR A 507 -11.08 -27.17 27.42
N VAL A 508 -11.54 -25.93 27.68
CA VAL A 508 -11.13 -25.16 28.85
C VAL A 508 -12.03 -25.51 30.02
N ASN A 509 -11.44 -25.71 31.20
CA ASN A 509 -12.08 -26.27 32.39
C ASN A 509 -12.29 -25.22 33.50
N GLY A 510 -11.67 -24.04 33.40
CA GLY A 510 -11.77 -22.99 34.41
C GLY A 510 -11.59 -21.57 33.84
N PRO A 511 -11.94 -20.52 34.62
CA PRO A 511 -11.95 -19.12 34.18
C PRO A 511 -10.57 -18.48 34.00
N ASP A 512 -9.51 -19.17 34.41
CA ASP A 512 -8.10 -18.78 34.34
C ASP A 512 -7.33 -19.64 33.32
N PHE A 513 -8.02 -20.20 32.33
CA PHE A 513 -7.40 -21.04 31.32
C PHE A 513 -6.30 -20.32 30.53
N VAL A 514 -5.27 -21.09 30.18
CA VAL A 514 -4.21 -20.70 29.26
C VAL A 514 -3.96 -21.84 28.29
N VAL A 515 -3.89 -21.51 27.00
CA VAL A 515 -3.45 -22.43 25.94
C VAL A 515 -2.34 -21.74 25.17
N SER A 516 -1.14 -22.30 25.21
CA SER A 516 0.03 -21.74 24.55
C SER A 516 0.54 -22.70 23.47
N GLY A 517 0.89 -22.14 22.31
CA GLY A 517 1.56 -22.88 21.24
C GLY A 517 2.95 -22.29 21.00
N LEU A 518 3.98 -23.13 21.04
CA LEU A 518 5.39 -22.77 20.95
C LEU A 518 6.10 -23.60 19.86
N GLY A 519 7.15 -23.05 19.25
CA GLY A 519 7.94 -23.74 18.22
C GLY A 519 7.64 -23.29 16.79
N PHE A 520 6.87 -22.21 16.61
CA PHE A 520 6.64 -21.60 15.30
C PHE A 520 7.87 -20.80 14.84
N ASP A 521 8.07 -20.73 13.51
CA ASP A 521 9.14 -19.96 12.88
C ASP A 521 9.02 -18.47 13.23
N THR A 522 10.07 -17.94 13.86
CA THR A 522 10.14 -16.55 14.33
C THR A 522 10.33 -15.54 13.20
N ASN A 523 10.63 -15.98 11.99
CA ASN A 523 10.81 -15.12 10.81
C ASN A 523 9.51 -14.91 10.02
N ARG A 524 8.39 -15.52 10.46
CA ARG A 524 7.08 -15.43 9.81
C ARG A 524 6.02 -14.98 10.80
N ASP A 525 5.16 -14.06 10.39
CA ASP A 525 4.07 -13.58 11.24
C ASP A 525 3.02 -14.68 11.44
N LEU A 526 2.58 -14.89 12.68
CA LEU A 526 1.57 -15.90 13.03
C LEU A 526 0.18 -15.26 13.16
N VAL A 527 -0.81 -15.82 12.47
CA VAL A 527 -2.21 -15.40 12.50
C VAL A 527 -3.04 -16.44 13.22
N ILE A 528 -3.84 -16.00 14.18
CA ILE A 528 -4.63 -16.88 15.05
C ILE A 528 -6.08 -16.41 15.08
N ASP A 529 -7.00 -17.33 14.84
CA ASP A 529 -8.43 -17.12 15.00
C ASP A 529 -8.98 -18.11 16.02
N ALA A 530 -9.50 -17.59 17.13
CA ALA A 530 -10.06 -18.41 18.20
C ALA A 530 -11.54 -18.08 18.41
N ARG A 531 -12.36 -19.12 18.44
CA ARG A 531 -13.82 -19.00 18.65
C ARG A 531 -14.30 -20.02 19.67
N ALA A 532 -14.92 -19.52 20.74
CA ALA A 532 -15.68 -20.37 21.64
C ALA A 532 -16.96 -20.82 20.95
N ALA A 533 -17.24 -22.13 21.00
CA ALA A 533 -18.51 -22.70 20.59
C ALA A 533 -19.60 -22.40 21.61
#